data_AF-A0A2E0HJF7-F1
#
_entry.id   AF-A0A2E0HJF7-F1
#
_cell.length_a   1.000
_cell.length_b   1.000
_cell.length_c   1.000
_cell.angle_alpha   90.00
_cell.angle_beta   90.00
_cell.angle_gamma   90.00
#
_symmetry.space_group_name_H-M   'P 1'
#
loop_
_entity.id
_entity.type
_entity.pdbx_description
1 polymer ?
#
loop_
_entity_poly.entity_id
_entity_poly.type
_entity_poly.pdbx_seq_one_letter_code
_entity_poly.pdbx_strand_id
1 'polypeptide(L)'
;MGGWLCLSTPVLAQETAQPADLETVREELVAAKLAVQEAREVAEQIVLDARQQADRIASRAASPDSPEELLPVEIQRGKVAVEVAAGTVQEIATAIMPINWRIMVDVKDTALLQRRFQYVSTKSRDQALRDLLTPIGLKHQYFFDLRDEQGVSRPLLVISQR
;
A
#
# COMPACT_ATOMS: atom_id res chain seq x y z
N MET A 1 -60.78 4.15 66.83
CA MET A 1 -60.98 4.35 65.37
C MET A 1 -59.75 3.81 64.68
N GLY A 2 -59.95 3.01 63.62
CA GLY A 2 -58.90 2.25 62.92
C GLY A 2 -58.72 0.87 63.56
N GLY A 3 -58.74 -0.25 62.85
CA GLY A 3 -58.85 -0.55 61.43
C GLY A 3 -58.47 -2.03 61.36
N TRP A 4 -59.42 -2.90 61.05
CA TRP A 4 -59.23 -4.35 61.07
C TRP A 4 -58.84 -4.89 59.69
N LEU A 5 -58.08 -5.97 59.78
CA LEU A 5 -57.27 -6.62 58.76
C LEU A 5 -58.09 -7.35 57.68
N CYS A 6 -57.44 -7.47 56.52
CA CYS A 6 -57.43 -8.55 55.52
C CYS A 6 -58.61 -9.53 55.44
N LEU A 7 -59.03 -9.83 54.21
CA LEU A 7 -58.83 -11.16 53.61
C LEU A 7 -59.17 -11.17 52.11
N SER A 8 -58.18 -11.63 51.34
CA SER A 8 -58.23 -11.95 49.93
C SER A 8 -59.15 -13.14 49.64
N THR A 9 -59.78 -13.14 48.46
CA THR A 9 -60.20 -14.37 47.78
C THR A 9 -59.66 -14.32 46.35
N PRO A 10 -58.87 -15.31 45.91
CA PRO A 10 -58.48 -15.45 44.51
C PRO A 10 -59.56 -16.24 43.78
N VAL A 11 -60.09 -15.70 42.67
CA VAL A 11 -60.79 -16.53 41.69
C VAL A 11 -59.78 -16.86 40.59
N LEU A 12 -59.52 -18.15 40.44
CA LEU A 12 -58.88 -18.74 39.27
C LEU A 12 -59.66 -18.32 38.02
N ALA A 13 -59.03 -17.55 37.15
CA ALA A 13 -59.42 -17.48 35.75
C ALA A 13 -58.38 -18.26 34.95
N GLN A 14 -58.88 -19.28 34.26
CA GLN A 14 -58.14 -20.25 33.48
C GLN A 14 -57.28 -19.56 32.43
N GLU A 15 -55.98 -19.86 32.39
CA GLU A 15 -55.21 -19.71 31.16
C GLU A 15 -54.89 -21.13 30.70
N THR A 16 -55.87 -21.72 30.01
CA THR A 16 -55.63 -22.85 29.14
C THR A 16 -54.58 -22.41 28.12
N ALA A 17 -53.32 -22.81 28.33
CA ALA A 17 -52.33 -22.81 27.27
C ALA A 17 -52.92 -23.66 26.13
N GLN A 18 -53.50 -22.97 25.15
CA GLN A 18 -54.14 -23.61 24.02
C GLN A 18 -53.05 -24.34 23.21
N PRO A 19 -53.29 -25.59 22.78
CA PRO A 19 -52.32 -26.35 21.99
C PRO A 19 -51.91 -25.64 20.69
N ALA A 20 -52.72 -24.68 20.21
CA ALA A 20 -52.42 -23.81 19.08
C ALA A 20 -51.22 -22.86 19.31
N ASP A 21 -51.01 -22.40 20.55
CA ASP A 21 -49.91 -21.50 20.91
C ASP A 21 -48.57 -22.24 20.89
N LEU A 22 -48.57 -23.50 21.35
CA LEU A 22 -47.39 -24.38 21.31
C LEU A 22 -47.02 -24.79 19.87
N GLU A 23 -47.98 -24.98 18.98
CA GLU A 23 -47.70 -25.24 17.56
C GLU A 23 -47.13 -23.99 16.87
N THR A 24 -47.65 -22.80 17.19
CA THR A 24 -47.16 -21.53 16.64
C THR A 24 -45.72 -21.25 17.10
N VAL A 25 -45.43 -21.42 18.39
CA VAL A 25 -44.06 -21.29 18.93
C VAL A 25 -43.12 -22.32 18.31
N ARG A 26 -43.60 -23.54 18.00
CA ARG A 26 -42.80 -24.57 17.34
C ARG A 26 -42.48 -24.21 15.89
N GLU A 27 -43.43 -23.64 15.16
CA GLU A 27 -43.23 -23.12 13.80
C GLU A 27 -42.25 -21.94 13.79
N GLU A 28 -42.40 -20.99 14.72
CA GLU A 28 -41.46 -19.87 14.88
C GLU A 28 -40.05 -20.34 15.24
N LEU A 29 -39.92 -21.38 16.08
CA LEU A 29 -38.62 -21.93 16.46
C LEU A 29 -37.94 -22.66 15.31
N VAL A 30 -38.72 -23.30 14.42
CA VAL A 30 -38.21 -23.88 13.17
C VAL A 30 -37.78 -22.78 12.20
N ALA A 31 -38.58 -21.72 12.04
CA ALA A 31 -38.24 -20.57 11.20
C ALA A 31 -36.98 -19.84 11.71
N ALA A 32 -36.87 -19.63 13.02
CA ALA A 32 -35.71 -19.00 13.65
C ALA A 32 -34.44 -19.86 13.49
N LYS A 33 -34.55 -21.18 13.61
CA LYS A 33 -33.43 -22.09 13.34
C LYS A 33 -32.95 -22.03 11.90
N LEU A 34 -33.88 -21.97 10.95
CA LEU A 34 -33.56 -21.85 9.53
C LEU A 34 -32.83 -20.52 9.26
N ALA A 35 -33.35 -19.41 9.78
CA ALA A 35 -32.73 -18.09 9.63
C ALA A 35 -31.32 -18.01 10.25
N VAL A 36 -31.10 -18.66 11.40
CA VAL A 36 -29.76 -18.74 12.03
C VAL A 36 -28.79 -19.56 11.18
N GLN A 37 -29.27 -20.64 10.55
CA GLN A 37 -28.46 -21.47 9.68
C GLN A 37 -28.05 -20.70 8.41
N GLU A 38 -28.99 -20.02 7.77
CA GLU A 38 -28.72 -19.17 6.60
C GLU A 38 -27.75 -18.02 6.96
N ALA A 39 -27.96 -17.36 8.10
CA ALA A 39 -27.07 -16.30 8.57
C ALA A 39 -25.64 -16.82 8.82
N ARG A 40 -25.50 -18.06 9.30
CA ARG A 40 -24.20 -18.70 9.49
C ARG A 40 -23.50 -18.98 8.17
N GLU A 41 -24.22 -19.51 7.18
CA GLU A 41 -23.66 -19.77 5.84
C GLU A 41 -23.19 -18.48 5.18
N VAL A 42 -23.98 -17.40 5.29
CA VAL A 42 -23.59 -16.07 4.81
C VAL A 42 -22.36 -15.54 5.55
N ALA A 43 -22.30 -15.70 6.87
CA ALA A 43 -21.14 -15.28 7.66
C ALA A 43 -19.86 -16.03 7.27
N GLU A 44 -19.95 -17.34 7.05
CA GLU A 44 -18.81 -18.15 6.58
C GLU A 44 -18.35 -17.69 5.20
N GLN A 45 -19.28 -17.39 4.29
CA GLN A 45 -18.97 -16.86 2.98
C GLN A 45 -18.29 -15.47 3.04
N ILE A 46 -18.76 -14.59 3.93
CA ILE A 46 -18.15 -13.26 4.14
C ILE A 46 -16.73 -13.41 4.68
N VAL A 47 -16.48 -14.32 5.62
CA VAL A 47 -15.13 -14.55 6.16
C VAL A 47 -14.20 -15.10 5.08
N LEU A 48 -14.67 -16.01 4.24
CA LEU A 48 -13.91 -16.54 3.11
C LEU A 48 -13.59 -15.45 2.08
N ASP A 49 -14.58 -14.64 1.71
CA ASP A 49 -14.38 -13.54 0.77
C ASP A 49 -13.44 -12.47 1.34
N ALA A 50 -13.60 -12.10 2.62
CA ALA A 50 -12.72 -11.16 3.30
C ALA A 50 -11.27 -11.68 3.36
N ARG A 51 -11.06 -12.99 3.59
CA ARG A 51 -9.73 -13.60 3.53
C ARG A 51 -9.16 -13.54 2.12
N GLN A 52 -9.93 -13.93 1.10
CA GLN A 52 -9.49 -13.85 -0.29
C GLN A 52 -9.17 -12.41 -0.71
N GLN A 53 -9.94 -11.43 -0.27
CA GLN A 53 -9.67 -10.02 -0.48
C GLN A 53 -8.41 -9.58 0.25
N ALA A 54 -8.20 -9.99 1.50
CA ALA A 54 -6.97 -9.72 2.24
C ALA A 54 -5.74 -10.34 1.57
N ASP A 55 -5.83 -11.58 1.07
CA ASP A 55 -4.76 -12.25 0.32
C ASP A 55 -4.50 -11.55 -1.03
N ARG A 56 -5.54 -11.08 -1.72
CA ARG A 56 -5.41 -10.26 -2.94
C ARG A 56 -4.76 -8.90 -2.66
N ILE A 57 -5.11 -8.27 -1.55
CA ILE A 57 -4.50 -7.00 -1.13
C ILE A 57 -3.04 -7.24 -0.71
N ALA A 58 -2.76 -8.30 0.05
CA ALA A 58 -1.40 -8.67 0.45
C ALA A 58 -0.53 -9.03 -0.76
N SER A 59 -1.06 -9.77 -1.74
CA SER A 59 -0.33 -10.09 -2.98
C SER A 59 -0.15 -8.87 -3.91
N ARG A 60 -1.11 -7.94 -3.94
CA ARG A 60 -0.98 -6.68 -4.69
C ARG A 60 -0.06 -5.67 -4.00
N ALA A 61 -0.04 -5.65 -2.66
CA ALA A 61 0.93 -4.93 -1.85
C ALA A 61 2.31 -5.61 -1.85
N ALA A 62 2.37 -6.91 -2.16
CA ALA A 62 3.58 -7.64 -2.51
C ALA A 62 3.93 -7.53 -4.00
N SER A 63 3.46 -6.49 -4.70
CA SER A 63 4.35 -5.83 -5.68
C SER A 63 5.37 -5.11 -4.83
N PRO A 64 6.52 -5.75 -4.61
CA PRO A 64 7.40 -5.26 -3.61
C PRO A 64 8.09 -4.06 -4.24
N ASP A 65 7.84 -2.88 -3.67
CA ASP A 65 8.90 -1.90 -3.42
C ASP A 65 9.95 -2.50 -2.44
N SER A 66 10.24 -3.81 -2.55
CA SER A 66 11.57 -4.29 -2.30
C SER A 66 12.46 -3.42 -3.17
N PRO A 67 13.65 -3.03 -2.72
CA PRO A 67 14.71 -2.74 -3.65
C PRO A 67 14.95 -4.05 -4.39
N GLU A 68 14.14 -4.35 -5.42
CA GLU A 68 14.51 -5.30 -6.45
C GLU A 68 15.91 -4.86 -6.79
N GLU A 69 16.86 -5.76 -6.59
CA GLU A 69 18.23 -5.58 -7.01
C GLU A 69 18.18 -5.61 -8.54
N LEU A 70 17.62 -4.54 -9.10
CA LEU A 70 17.24 -4.41 -10.48
C LEU A 70 18.52 -4.58 -11.26
N LEU A 71 18.47 -5.46 -12.26
CA LEU A 71 19.66 -5.74 -13.03
C LEU A 71 20.14 -4.44 -13.67
N PRO A 72 21.46 -4.25 -13.83
CA PRO A 72 22.02 -3.03 -14.42
C PRO A 72 21.33 -2.58 -15.72
N VAL A 73 20.90 -3.55 -16.54
CA VAL A 73 20.18 -3.32 -17.79
C VAL A 73 18.77 -2.76 -17.58
N GLU A 74 18.06 -3.21 -16.54
CA GLU A 74 16.71 -2.79 -16.21
C GLU A 74 16.70 -1.37 -15.66
N ILE A 75 17.68 -1.03 -14.81
CA ILE A 75 17.88 0.34 -14.34
C ILE A 75 18.07 1.30 -15.51
N GLN A 76 19.00 0.99 -16.42
CA GLN A 76 19.35 1.86 -17.54
C GLN A 76 18.20 2.05 -18.52
N ARG A 77 17.46 0.97 -18.83
CA ARG A 77 16.37 0.98 -19.81
C ARG A 77 15.03 1.39 -19.24
N GLY A 78 14.87 1.36 -17.91
CA GLY A 78 13.63 1.74 -17.26
C GLY A 78 13.23 3.16 -17.61
N LYS A 79 11.94 3.34 -17.95
CA LYS A 79 11.40 4.66 -18.28
C LYS A 79 11.27 5.49 -17.01
N VAL A 80 11.54 6.78 -17.13
CA VAL A 80 11.35 7.76 -16.07
C VAL A 80 10.47 8.89 -16.57
N ALA A 81 9.57 9.34 -15.71
CA ALA A 81 8.81 10.56 -15.92
C ALA A 81 9.32 11.58 -14.91
N VAL A 82 10.13 12.53 -15.38
CA VAL A 82 10.73 13.57 -14.54
C VAL A 82 10.32 14.92 -15.08
N GLU A 83 9.83 15.77 -14.19
CA GLU A 83 9.51 17.17 -14.45
C GLU A 83 10.12 18.00 -13.31
N VAL A 84 11.15 18.78 -13.63
CA VAL A 84 11.84 19.65 -12.68
C VAL A 84 11.89 21.05 -13.27
N ALA A 85 11.24 22.01 -12.61
CA ALA A 85 11.18 23.39 -13.07
C ALA A 85 12.51 24.14 -12.85
N ALA A 86 13.17 23.89 -11.72
CA ALA A 86 14.45 24.52 -11.37
C ALA A 86 15.22 23.64 -10.38
N GLY A 87 16.10 22.79 -10.90
CA GLY A 87 16.95 21.91 -10.10
C GLY A 87 18.41 21.95 -10.55
N THR A 88 19.32 21.69 -9.63
CA THR A 88 20.73 21.42 -9.93
C THR A 88 20.88 20.08 -10.64
N VAL A 89 22.06 19.84 -11.25
CA VAL A 89 22.35 18.55 -11.91
C VAL A 89 22.17 17.39 -10.93
N GLN A 90 22.59 17.57 -9.68
CA GLN A 90 22.45 16.55 -8.63
C GLN A 90 20.98 16.27 -8.30
N GLU A 91 20.15 17.30 -8.13
CA GLU A 91 18.73 17.15 -7.82
C GLU A 91 17.98 16.46 -8.96
N ILE A 92 18.25 16.85 -10.21
CA ILE A 92 17.62 16.24 -11.39
C ILE A 92 18.08 14.79 -11.55
N ALA A 93 19.37 14.50 -11.38
CA ALA A 93 19.88 13.12 -11.39
C ALA A 93 19.25 12.28 -10.28
N THR A 94 19.02 12.86 -9.09
CA THR A 94 18.34 12.19 -7.97
C THR A 94 16.90 11.86 -8.31
N ALA A 95 16.19 12.74 -9.02
CA ALA A 95 14.83 12.47 -9.48
C ALA A 95 14.76 11.39 -10.58
N ILE A 96 15.83 11.24 -11.38
CA ILE A 96 15.91 10.20 -12.43
C ILE A 96 16.24 8.83 -11.82
N MET A 97 17.10 8.78 -10.81
CA MET A 97 17.56 7.52 -10.24
C MET A 97 16.52 6.86 -9.31
N PRO A 98 16.55 5.52 -9.18
CA PRO A 98 15.75 4.82 -8.18
C PRO A 98 16.13 5.21 -6.76
N ILE A 99 15.26 4.86 -5.81
CA ILE A 99 15.53 5.00 -4.38
C ILE A 99 16.83 4.27 -3.97
N ASN A 100 17.50 4.78 -2.93
CA ASN A 100 18.75 4.24 -2.37
C ASN A 100 20.01 4.35 -3.26
N TRP A 101 19.93 5.07 -4.38
CA TRP A 101 21.09 5.41 -5.18
C TRP A 101 21.88 6.56 -4.56
N ARG A 102 23.22 6.41 -4.53
CA ARG A 102 24.13 7.51 -4.22
C ARG A 102 24.49 8.23 -5.51
N ILE A 103 24.51 9.56 -5.47
CA ILE A 103 24.91 10.38 -6.60
C ILE A 103 26.09 11.24 -6.17
N MET A 104 27.20 11.11 -6.88
CA MET A 104 28.40 11.89 -6.67
C MET A 104 28.64 12.73 -7.92
N VAL A 105 28.75 14.04 -7.73
CA VAL A 105 29.01 14.99 -8.82
C VAL A 105 30.40 15.58 -8.61
N ASP A 106 31.33 15.21 -9.48
CA ASP A 106 32.73 15.68 -9.47
C ASP A 106 32.94 16.63 -10.66
N VAL A 107 32.77 17.92 -10.40
CA VAL A 107 32.91 18.97 -11.41
C VAL A 107 33.80 20.08 -10.85
N LYS A 108 34.79 20.48 -11.65
CA LYS A 108 35.77 21.53 -11.25
C LYS A 108 35.12 22.91 -11.19
N ASP A 109 34.15 23.16 -12.06
CA ASP A 109 33.42 24.42 -12.12
C ASP A 109 32.25 24.44 -11.11
N THR A 110 32.43 25.20 -10.03
CA THR A 110 31.41 25.36 -8.98
C THR A 110 30.17 26.11 -9.49
N ALA A 111 30.28 26.92 -10.55
CA ALA A 111 29.11 27.61 -11.12
C ALA A 111 28.16 26.63 -11.78
N LEU A 112 28.66 25.54 -12.38
CA LEU A 112 27.83 24.48 -12.96
C LEU A 112 27.07 23.69 -11.88
N LEU A 113 27.66 23.49 -10.70
CA LEU A 113 27.02 22.80 -9.58
C LEU A 113 25.81 23.58 -9.05
N GLN A 114 25.91 24.90 -8.98
CA GLN A 114 24.84 25.77 -8.47
C GLN A 114 23.83 26.17 -9.55
N ARG A 115 24.15 25.93 -10.83
CA ARG A 115 23.27 26.27 -11.94
C ARG A 115 21.99 25.44 -11.86
N ARG A 116 20.86 26.12 -11.98
CA ARG A 116 19.54 25.50 -12.02
C ARG A 116 19.09 25.33 -13.46
N PHE A 117 18.57 24.14 -13.74
CA PHE A 117 18.08 23.74 -15.04
C PHE A 117 16.60 23.40 -14.91
N GLN A 118 15.86 23.71 -15.97
CA GLN A 118 14.55 23.14 -16.20
C GLN A 118 14.74 21.87 -17.03
N TYR A 119 14.17 20.75 -16.58
CA TYR A 119 14.33 19.46 -17.24
C TYR A 119 13.03 18.67 -17.22
N VAL A 120 12.63 18.16 -18.39
CA VAL A 120 11.45 17.31 -18.56
C VAL A 120 11.81 16.14 -19.46
N SER A 121 11.53 14.92 -19.01
CA SER A 121 11.79 13.72 -19.81
C SER A 121 10.85 12.57 -19.43
N THR A 122 10.43 11.82 -20.44
CA THR A 122 9.66 10.58 -20.33
C THR A 122 10.42 9.36 -20.92
N LYS A 123 11.72 9.52 -21.16
CA LYS A 123 12.59 8.55 -21.84
C LYS A 123 13.16 7.51 -20.87
N SER A 124 14.03 6.63 -21.35
CA SER A 124 14.81 5.73 -20.48
C SER A 124 15.77 6.52 -19.59
N ARG A 125 16.11 5.99 -18.40
CA ARG A 125 17.05 6.65 -17.46
C ARG A 125 18.36 7.03 -18.12
N ASP A 126 18.96 6.09 -18.85
CA ASP A 126 20.24 6.35 -19.49
C ASP A 126 20.14 7.46 -20.55
N GLN A 127 19.06 7.49 -21.32
CA GLN A 127 18.84 8.55 -22.30
C GLN A 127 18.54 9.88 -21.62
N ALA A 128 17.77 9.88 -20.53
CA ALA A 128 17.49 11.09 -19.76
C ALA A 128 18.77 11.70 -19.19
N LEU A 129 19.63 10.87 -18.59
CA LEU A 129 20.95 11.32 -18.09
C LEU A 129 21.83 11.85 -19.22
N ARG A 130 21.88 11.17 -20.37
CA ARG A 130 22.63 11.69 -21.54
C ARG A 130 22.10 13.03 -22.01
N ASP A 131 20.78 13.19 -22.13
CA ASP A 131 20.15 14.41 -22.59
C ASP A 131 20.39 15.58 -21.62
N LEU A 132 20.45 15.29 -20.30
CA LEU A 132 20.78 16.27 -19.27
C LEU A 132 22.27 16.67 -19.28
N LEU A 133 23.17 15.69 -19.40
CA LEU A 133 24.60 15.85 -19.15
C LEU A 133 25.40 16.22 -20.41
N THR A 134 25.01 15.74 -21.59
CA THR A 134 25.72 16.01 -22.86
C THR A 134 25.82 17.50 -23.18
N PRO A 135 24.76 18.32 -23.05
CA PRO A 135 24.82 19.75 -23.38
C PRO A 135 25.78 20.56 -22.48
N ILE A 136 26.03 20.07 -21.28
CA ILE A 136 26.94 20.68 -20.29
C ILE A 136 28.33 20.03 -20.28
N GLY A 137 28.59 19.08 -21.20
CA GLY A 137 29.87 18.40 -21.33
C GLY A 137 30.20 17.44 -20.20
N LEU A 138 29.20 16.98 -19.45
CA LEU A 138 29.36 16.02 -18.37
C LEU A 138 29.06 14.60 -18.87
N LYS A 139 29.65 13.61 -18.19
CA LYS A 139 29.42 12.18 -18.43
C LYS A 139 29.01 11.50 -17.13
N HIS A 140 28.25 10.42 -17.24
CA HIS A 140 27.89 9.59 -16.10
C HIS A 140 28.51 8.19 -16.19
N GLN A 141 28.71 7.59 -15.02
CA GLN A 141 29.16 6.21 -14.86
C GLN A 141 28.41 5.57 -13.70
N TYR A 142 27.98 4.32 -13.90
CA TYR A 142 27.26 3.54 -12.90
C TYR A 142 28.22 2.58 -12.17
N PHE A 143 28.03 2.43 -10.87
CA PHE A 143 28.70 1.45 -10.03
C PHE A 143 27.63 0.70 -9.23
N PHE A 144 27.30 -0.51 -9.66
CA PHE A 144 26.19 -1.28 -9.08
C PHE A 144 26.62 -2.11 -7.86
N ASP A 145 27.86 -2.58 -7.84
CA ASP A 145 28.37 -3.54 -6.84
C ASP A 145 28.76 -2.92 -5.49
N LEU A 146 28.46 -1.65 -5.26
CA LEU A 146 28.82 -0.98 -4.01
C LEU A 146 27.84 -1.36 -2.90
N ARG A 147 28.39 -1.80 -1.77
CA ARG A 147 27.64 -2.14 -0.56
C ARG A 147 28.10 -1.26 0.60
N ASP A 148 27.19 -0.93 1.51
CA ASP A 148 27.54 -0.23 2.74
C ASP A 148 28.10 -1.18 3.82
N GLU A 149 28.49 -0.62 4.97
CA GLU A 149 29.05 -1.37 6.10
C GLU A 149 28.06 -2.41 6.68
N GLN A 150 26.77 -2.27 6.39
CA GLN A 150 25.71 -3.18 6.80
C GLN A 150 25.42 -4.25 5.73
N GLY A 151 26.17 -4.25 4.62
CA GLY A 151 26.01 -5.17 3.51
C GLY A 151 24.85 -4.82 2.57
N VAL A 152 24.22 -3.66 2.72
CA VAL A 152 23.10 -3.21 1.88
C VAL A 152 23.64 -2.65 0.57
N SER A 153 23.03 -3.07 -0.55
CA SER A 153 23.36 -2.56 -1.88
C SER A 153 23.07 -1.06 -1.97
N ARG A 154 24.11 -0.27 -2.21
CA ARG A 154 24.04 1.19 -2.39
C ARG A 154 24.79 1.57 -3.66
N PRO A 155 24.16 1.34 -4.83
CA PRO A 155 24.76 1.70 -6.11
C PRO A 155 25.09 3.19 -6.16
N LEU A 156 26.15 3.53 -6.88
CA LEU A 156 26.66 4.88 -7.04
C LEU A 156 26.60 5.29 -8.51
N LEU A 157 26.02 6.46 -8.76
CA LEU A 157 26.15 7.19 -10.00
C LEU A 157 27.22 8.27 -9.81
N VAL A 158 28.24 8.25 -10.67
CA VAL A 158 29.26 9.30 -10.71
C VAL A 158 29.04 10.14 -11.95
N ILE A 159 28.90 11.45 -11.76
CA ILE A 159 28.80 12.44 -12.82
C ILE A 159 30.09 13.26 -12.79
N SER A 160 30.83 13.28 -13.89
CA SER A 160 32.09 14.01 -13.96
C SER A 160 32.35 14.65 -15.31
N GLN A 161 33.22 15.66 -15.29
CA GLN A 161 33.73 16.35 -16.47
C GLN A 161 35.02 15.63 -16.91
N ARG A 162 34.94 14.77 -17.93
CA ARG A 162 36.12 14.11 -18.53
C ARG A 162 36.74 14.96 -19.62
#